data_AF-A0A8H8CBU3-F1
#
_entry.id   AF-A0A8H8CBU3-F1
#
_cell.length_a   1.000
_cell.length_b   1.000
_cell.length_c   1.000
_cell.angle_alpha   90.00
_cell.angle_beta   90.00
_cell.angle_gamma   90.00
#
_symmetry.space_group_name_H-M   'P 1'
#
loop_
_entity.id
_entity.type
_entity.pdbx_description
1 polymer ?
#
loop_
_entity_poly.entity_id
_entity_poly.type
_entity_poly.pdbx_seq_one_letter_code
_entity_poly.pdbx_strand_id
1 'polypeptide(L)'
;MDKLLRGLKAEFSQIDRGLEALQKFRSNLRVARYSFPQSSVQERLSQLSTMNNDLRRILDDPPPPATCVVRSTSFLPQGFLVRDYHEAEELYGLIRNGYACDCDDAHIANFGLHCSLTNALLAPKVAKNHRWTFDIMFTPGKGRTDRHAELLQPLITSGSVVVSETAATDMVEQRETRAEKSRAGSLDRSSELEERERSRSISISFESHNGQDDEQSFIQDLCSFMERLDTNAQQAENYLGVHGNTKKRYKVCTKDDAVATFKSIVCLEELLKPNARHPLRRKERMQLAYRLSVAILQFCLTSWIDNSWTWKDFCALREESPDSELSQLFVRRKFYSARVSADIAQRQQEPDSLWSMWDEPILTRLGFALTELALGHSLSDLRKNQQHDINSDLDLDTQDFRTASLLLKSGQIAREESQGYLDSTNTSSFFDDVEESILGPLYAEYTKSWGQ
;
A
#
# COMPACT_ATOMS: atom_id res chain seq x y z
N MET A 1 -33.41 -14.10 1.37
CA MET A 1 -32.98 -12.72 1.69
C MET A 1 -34.14 -11.85 2.20
N ASP A 2 -35.30 -11.84 1.52
CA ASP A 2 -36.45 -10.97 1.86
C ASP A 2 -37.10 -11.14 3.23
N LYS A 3 -36.99 -12.33 3.84
CA LYS A 3 -37.47 -12.57 5.21
C LYS A 3 -36.55 -11.90 6.25
N LEU A 4 -35.25 -11.84 5.94
CA LEU A 4 -34.20 -11.21 6.75
C LEU A 4 -34.29 -9.68 6.66
N LEU A 5 -34.51 -9.15 5.44
CA LEU A 5 -34.73 -7.72 5.20
C LEU A 5 -35.99 -7.17 5.87
N ARG A 6 -37.09 -7.95 5.88
CA ARG A 6 -38.32 -7.55 6.60
C ARG A 6 -38.16 -7.52 8.12
N GLY A 7 -37.39 -8.46 8.69
CA GLY A 7 -37.05 -8.44 10.12
C GLY A 7 -36.24 -7.21 10.51
N LEU A 8 -35.23 -6.87 9.71
CA LEU A 8 -34.40 -5.68 9.92
C LEU A 8 -35.21 -4.38 9.91
N LYS A 9 -36.13 -4.24 8.95
CA LYS A 9 -36.97 -3.03 8.84
C LYS A 9 -37.85 -2.80 10.08
N ALA A 10 -38.30 -3.88 10.72
CA ALA A 10 -39.09 -3.81 11.95
C ALA A 10 -38.24 -3.53 13.21
N GLU A 11 -36.99 -4.00 13.25
CA GLU A 11 -36.07 -3.69 14.36
C GLU A 11 -35.52 -2.25 14.29
N PHE A 12 -35.28 -1.72 13.08
CA PHE A 12 -34.82 -0.34 12.90
C PHE A 12 -35.84 0.74 13.32
N SER A 13 -37.12 0.40 13.43
CA SER A 13 -38.15 1.32 13.94
C SER A 13 -38.11 1.55 15.47
N GLN A 14 -37.25 0.85 16.22
CA GLN A 14 -37.04 1.08 17.65
C GLN A 14 -35.62 1.64 17.86
N ILE A 15 -35.49 2.98 17.86
CA ILE A 15 -34.21 3.69 17.71
C ILE A 15 -33.16 3.30 18.77
N ASP A 16 -33.53 3.11 20.04
CA ASP A 16 -32.59 2.72 21.11
C ASP A 16 -32.19 1.24 21.08
N ARG A 17 -33.05 0.37 20.54
CA ARG A 17 -32.69 -1.03 20.25
C ARG A 17 -31.95 -1.18 18.93
N GLY A 18 -32.01 -0.16 18.06
CA GLY A 18 -31.38 -0.15 16.74
C GLY A 18 -29.85 -0.23 16.82
N LEU A 19 -29.22 0.35 17.84
CA LEU A 19 -27.77 0.30 18.05
C LEU A 19 -27.30 -1.10 18.51
N GLU A 20 -27.99 -1.70 19.48
CA GLU A 20 -27.71 -3.08 19.91
C GLU A 20 -28.02 -4.09 18.79
N ALA A 21 -29.12 -3.89 18.06
CA ALA A 21 -29.49 -4.69 16.89
C ALA A 21 -28.46 -4.54 15.76
N LEU A 22 -27.96 -3.34 15.48
CA LEU A 22 -26.87 -3.10 14.53
C LEU A 22 -25.57 -3.80 14.97
N GLN A 23 -25.23 -3.73 16.26
CA GLN A 23 -24.02 -4.36 16.78
C GLN A 23 -24.13 -5.88 16.75
N LYS A 24 -25.30 -6.44 17.10
CA LYS A 24 -25.61 -7.87 16.99
C LYS A 24 -25.68 -8.32 15.53
N PHE A 25 -26.22 -7.50 14.63
CA PHE A 25 -26.25 -7.76 13.20
C PHE A 25 -24.85 -7.73 12.57
N ARG A 26 -24.00 -6.77 12.92
CA ARG A 26 -22.58 -6.75 12.52
C ARG A 26 -21.84 -7.98 13.04
N SER A 27 -22.11 -8.39 14.29
CA SER A 27 -21.56 -9.62 14.88
C SER A 27 -22.04 -10.86 14.12
N ASN A 28 -23.33 -10.93 13.80
CA ASN A 28 -23.93 -12.04 13.06
C ASN A 28 -23.50 -12.08 11.59
N LEU A 29 -23.31 -10.94 10.93
CA LEU A 29 -22.74 -10.86 9.58
C LEU A 29 -21.28 -11.29 9.57
N ARG A 30 -20.50 -10.94 10.60
CA ARG A 30 -19.14 -11.47 10.76
C ARG A 30 -19.17 -12.98 10.92
N VAL A 31 -19.96 -13.50 11.86
CA VAL A 31 -20.11 -14.96 12.06
C VAL A 31 -20.62 -15.66 10.80
N ALA A 32 -21.58 -15.07 10.09
CA ALA A 32 -22.09 -15.61 8.83
C ALA A 32 -20.99 -15.61 7.75
N ARG A 33 -20.20 -14.54 7.63
CA ARG A 33 -19.04 -14.46 6.73
C ARG A 33 -17.99 -15.54 7.01
N TYR A 34 -17.86 -16.00 8.25
CA TYR A 34 -17.03 -17.15 8.65
C TYR A 34 -17.71 -18.52 8.52
N SER A 35 -19.04 -18.55 8.41
CA SER A 35 -19.85 -19.78 8.33
C SER A 35 -20.29 -20.11 6.91
N PHE A 36 -20.03 -19.23 5.94
CA PHE A 36 -20.21 -19.56 4.53
C PHE A 36 -19.20 -20.66 4.16
N PRO A 37 -19.60 -21.68 3.37
CA PRO A 37 -18.65 -22.61 2.77
C PRO A 37 -17.53 -21.80 2.12
N GLN A 38 -16.27 -22.23 2.30
CA GLN A 38 -15.05 -21.58 1.78
C GLN A 38 -15.41 -20.68 0.60
N SER A 39 -15.49 -19.37 0.83
CA SER A 39 -15.73 -18.47 -0.28
C SER A 39 -14.64 -18.71 -1.31
N SER A 40 -14.96 -18.58 -2.60
CA SER A 40 -13.95 -18.57 -3.68
C SER A 40 -12.74 -17.72 -3.30
N VAL A 41 -12.97 -16.58 -2.64
CA VAL A 41 -11.95 -15.73 -2.01
C VAL A 41 -11.04 -16.50 -1.07
N GLN A 42 -11.58 -17.23 -0.09
CA GLN A 42 -10.77 -17.95 0.89
C GLN A 42 -9.96 -19.07 0.24
N GLU A 43 -10.53 -19.75 -0.76
CA GLU A 43 -9.82 -20.75 -1.56
C GLU A 43 -8.67 -20.10 -2.34
N ARG A 44 -8.91 -18.98 -3.01
CA ARG A 44 -7.90 -18.20 -3.75
C ARG A 44 -6.82 -17.62 -2.84
N LEU A 45 -7.18 -17.11 -1.66
CA LEU A 45 -6.21 -16.66 -0.66
C LEU A 45 -5.38 -17.84 -0.15
N SER A 46 -5.97 -19.04 -0.02
CA SER A 46 -5.25 -20.26 0.32
C SER A 46 -4.28 -20.68 -0.80
N GLN A 47 -4.70 -20.59 -2.07
CA GLN A 47 -3.85 -20.85 -3.24
C GLN A 47 -2.69 -19.86 -3.32
N LEU A 48 -2.96 -18.56 -3.18
CA LEU A 48 -1.92 -17.52 -3.11
C LEU A 48 -0.94 -17.77 -1.96
N SER A 49 -1.44 -18.22 -0.81
CA SER A 49 -0.62 -18.66 0.32
C SER A 49 0.30 -19.82 -0.06
N THR A 50 -0.19 -20.84 -0.77
CA THR A 50 0.62 -21.96 -1.28
C THR A 50 1.73 -21.48 -2.19
N MET A 51 1.41 -20.69 -3.22
CA MET A 51 2.40 -20.21 -4.18
C MET A 51 3.43 -19.26 -3.56
N ASN A 52 3.04 -18.45 -2.58
CA ASN A 52 3.97 -17.64 -1.81
C ASN A 52 5.02 -18.51 -1.10
N ASN A 53 4.63 -19.71 -0.62
CA ASN A 53 5.60 -20.64 -0.05
C ASN A 53 6.55 -21.19 -1.11
N ASP A 54 6.11 -21.39 -2.35
CA ASP A 54 6.95 -21.87 -3.44
C ASP A 54 7.91 -20.78 -3.95
N LEU A 55 7.45 -19.54 -4.11
CA LEU A 55 8.32 -18.37 -4.35
C LEU A 55 9.45 -18.29 -3.34
N ARG A 56 9.08 -18.46 -2.08
CA ARG A 56 10.01 -18.36 -0.99
C ARG A 56 11.09 -19.43 -1.09
N ARG A 57 10.76 -20.66 -1.48
CA ARG A 57 11.76 -21.71 -1.72
C ARG A 57 12.75 -21.29 -2.81
N ILE A 58 12.24 -20.76 -3.92
CA ILE A 58 13.07 -20.27 -5.03
C ILE A 58 14.00 -19.13 -4.56
N LEU A 59 13.53 -18.26 -3.65
CA LEU A 59 14.31 -17.14 -3.13
C LEU A 59 15.30 -17.52 -2.02
N ASP A 60 14.95 -18.50 -1.16
CA ASP A 60 15.72 -18.91 0.01
C ASP A 60 16.72 -20.04 -0.29
N ASP A 61 16.55 -20.82 -1.38
CA ASP A 61 17.43 -21.94 -1.70
C ASP A 61 18.80 -21.44 -2.21
N PRO A 62 19.91 -21.67 -1.47
CA PRO A 62 21.24 -21.55 -2.06
C PRO A 62 21.37 -22.58 -3.19
N PRO A 63 22.20 -22.32 -4.24
CA PRO A 63 22.41 -23.29 -5.31
C PRO A 63 22.77 -24.65 -4.70
N PRO A 64 22.05 -25.73 -5.04
CA PRO A 64 22.10 -26.95 -4.24
C PRO A 64 23.50 -27.57 -4.29
N PRO A 65 24.11 -27.93 -3.14
CA PRO A 65 25.10 -29.00 -3.14
C PRO A 65 24.39 -30.28 -3.61
N ALA A 66 25.04 -31.06 -4.47
CA ALA A 66 24.47 -32.09 -5.35
C ALA A 66 23.62 -33.22 -4.71
N THR A 67 23.37 -33.21 -3.40
CA THR A 67 22.62 -34.25 -2.70
C THR A 67 21.87 -33.68 -1.49
N CYS A 68 20.68 -33.09 -1.70
CA CYS A 68 19.76 -32.81 -0.59
C CYS A 68 18.31 -33.15 -0.98
N VAL A 69 17.71 -34.08 -0.22
CA VAL A 69 16.29 -34.45 -0.33
C VAL A 69 15.50 -33.53 0.59
N VAL A 70 14.83 -32.54 0.01
CA VAL A 70 14.03 -31.56 0.75
C VAL A 70 12.69 -32.18 1.16
N ARG A 71 12.43 -32.26 2.47
CA ARG A 71 11.11 -32.63 3.01
C ARG A 71 10.22 -31.40 3.08
N SER A 72 9.17 -31.42 2.26
CA SER A 72 8.21 -30.35 2.06
C SER A 72 7.11 -30.37 3.13
N THR A 73 7.20 -29.51 4.14
CA THR A 73 6.07 -29.17 5.03
C THR A 73 6.13 -27.70 5.43
N SER A 74 5.82 -26.79 4.51
CA SER A 74 5.64 -25.36 4.80
C SER A 74 4.18 -24.98 4.59
N PHE A 75 3.32 -25.38 5.53
CA PHE A 75 1.98 -24.81 5.62
C PHE A 75 2.10 -23.49 6.37
N LEU A 76 1.59 -22.40 5.78
CA LEU A 76 1.35 -21.17 6.53
C LEU A 76 0.46 -21.52 7.73
N PRO A 77 0.84 -21.19 8.97
CA PRO A 77 0.05 -21.55 10.13
C PRO A 77 -1.38 -21.00 9.94
N GLN A 78 -2.38 -21.87 10.08
CA GLN A 78 -3.80 -21.53 9.83
C GLN A 78 -4.33 -20.37 10.71
N GLY A 79 -3.56 -19.95 11.74
CA GLY A 79 -3.83 -18.78 12.58
C GLY A 79 -3.07 -17.50 12.22
N PHE A 80 -2.11 -17.54 11.27
CA PHE A 80 -1.30 -16.38 10.87
C PHE A 80 -2.16 -15.27 10.27
N LEU A 81 -3.22 -15.61 9.51
CA LEU A 81 -4.06 -14.60 8.87
C LEU A 81 -5.21 -14.08 9.75
N VAL A 82 -5.69 -14.89 10.71
CA VAL A 82 -6.94 -14.62 11.44
C VAL A 82 -6.73 -13.77 12.70
N ARG A 83 -5.58 -13.86 13.36
CA ARG A 83 -5.34 -13.06 14.58
C ARG A 83 -4.87 -11.65 14.24
N ASP A 84 -4.06 -11.53 13.20
CA ASP A 84 -3.35 -10.32 12.83
C ASP A 84 -4.30 -9.24 12.29
N TYR A 85 -5.38 -9.64 11.58
CA TYR A 85 -6.30 -8.67 11.00
C TYR A 85 -7.07 -7.86 12.05
N HIS A 86 -7.46 -8.48 13.18
CA HIS A 86 -8.21 -7.78 14.23
C HIS A 86 -7.38 -6.69 14.89
N GLU A 87 -6.13 -7.01 15.21
CA GLU A 87 -5.20 -6.07 15.83
C GLU A 87 -4.83 -4.94 14.85
N ALA A 88 -4.61 -5.27 13.58
CA ALA A 88 -4.38 -4.30 12.51
C ALA A 88 -5.59 -3.37 12.28
N GLU A 89 -6.81 -3.91 12.29
CA GLU A 89 -8.04 -3.12 12.11
C GLU A 89 -8.32 -2.22 13.32
N GLU A 90 -8.10 -2.72 14.53
CA GLU A 90 -8.21 -1.90 15.73
C GLU A 90 -7.17 -0.78 15.74
N LEU A 91 -5.93 -1.08 15.34
CA LEU A 91 -4.87 -0.09 15.19
C LEU A 91 -5.22 0.96 14.14
N TYR A 92 -5.81 0.55 13.01
CA TYR A 92 -6.35 1.49 12.02
C TYR A 92 -7.38 2.43 12.65
N GLY A 93 -8.38 1.88 13.35
CA GLY A 93 -9.42 2.67 13.99
C GLY A 93 -8.88 3.61 15.06
N LEU A 94 -7.87 3.15 15.81
CA LEU A 94 -7.16 3.93 16.81
C LEU A 94 -6.43 5.12 16.16
N ILE A 95 -5.61 4.89 15.13
CA ILE A 95 -4.90 5.96 14.42
C ILE A 95 -5.89 6.95 13.80
N ARG A 96 -6.94 6.44 13.16
CA ARG A 96 -8.00 7.27 12.57
C ARG A 96 -8.66 8.20 13.59
N ASN A 97 -8.94 7.71 14.78
CA ASN A 97 -9.58 8.50 15.84
C ASN A 97 -8.57 9.32 16.66
N GLY A 98 -7.28 9.01 16.56
CA GLY A 98 -6.21 9.66 17.30
C GLY A 98 -5.82 11.03 16.76
N TYR A 99 -6.19 11.38 15.53
CA TYR A 99 -5.97 12.72 14.98
C TYR A 99 -7.13 13.64 15.34
N ALA A 100 -6.89 14.56 16.28
CA ALA A 100 -7.86 15.54 16.77
C ALA A 100 -7.37 16.99 16.57
N CYS A 101 -6.48 17.20 15.60
CA CYS A 101 -5.85 18.47 15.27
C CYS A 101 -6.67 19.33 14.29
N ASP A 102 -6.20 20.54 13.99
CA ASP A 102 -6.81 21.47 13.01
C ASP A 102 -6.05 21.47 11.67
N CYS A 103 -5.49 20.32 11.29
CA CYS A 103 -4.83 20.14 9.99
C CYS A 103 -5.89 19.85 8.92
N ASP A 104 -5.85 20.61 7.82
CA ASP A 104 -6.66 20.33 6.63
C ASP A 104 -6.07 19.20 5.78
N ASP A 105 -4.74 19.03 5.86
CA ASP A 105 -3.99 18.04 5.10
C ASP A 105 -4.06 16.64 5.73
N ALA A 106 -3.92 15.62 4.89
CA ALA A 106 -3.87 14.24 5.34
C ALA A 106 -2.56 13.92 6.08
N HIS A 107 -2.67 13.24 7.21
CA HIS A 107 -1.56 12.59 7.90
C HIS A 107 -1.27 11.24 7.24
N ILE A 108 -0.06 11.05 6.75
CA ILE A 108 0.34 9.80 6.10
C ILE A 108 0.98 8.89 7.14
N ALA A 109 0.45 7.67 7.27
CA ALA A 109 1.08 6.60 8.02
C ALA A 109 1.42 5.43 7.08
N ASN A 110 2.61 4.88 7.24
CA ASN A 110 3.10 3.74 6.48
C ASN A 110 3.21 2.55 7.43
N PHE A 111 2.35 1.55 7.24
CA PHE A 111 2.27 0.38 8.08
C PHE A 111 3.15 -0.75 7.53
N GLY A 112 4.22 -1.04 8.24
CA GLY A 112 5.24 -1.99 7.84
C GLY A 112 4.75 -3.42 7.97
N LEU A 113 5.00 -4.21 6.94
CA LEU A 113 4.81 -5.65 7.02
C LEU A 113 5.80 -6.23 8.00
N HIS A 114 5.28 -6.86 9.03
CA HIS A 114 6.09 -7.65 9.95
C HIS A 114 6.42 -8.99 9.30
N CYS A 115 7.34 -8.98 8.34
CA CYS A 115 7.84 -10.19 7.71
C CYS A 115 8.95 -10.80 8.59
N SER A 116 8.63 -11.17 9.85
CA SER A 116 9.50 -12.05 10.65
C SER A 116 9.53 -13.49 10.13
N LEU A 117 8.97 -13.72 8.93
CA LEU A 117 8.83 -15.03 8.29
C LEU A 117 10.17 -15.76 8.13
N THR A 118 11.29 -15.05 7.97
CA THR A 118 12.65 -15.66 7.96
C THR A 118 12.99 -16.32 9.29
N ASN A 119 12.63 -15.72 10.43
CA ASN A 119 12.99 -16.25 11.75
C ASN A 119 11.88 -17.10 12.41
N ALA A 120 10.61 -16.79 12.15
CA ALA A 120 9.47 -17.43 12.82
C ALA A 120 9.18 -18.86 12.32
N LEU A 121 9.43 -19.17 11.03
CA LEU A 121 9.25 -20.53 10.51
C LEU A 121 10.39 -21.48 10.87
N LEU A 122 11.59 -20.95 11.15
CA LEU A 122 12.74 -21.74 11.57
C LEU A 122 12.67 -22.15 13.06
N ALA A 123 11.86 -21.46 13.88
CA ALA A 123 11.74 -21.74 15.31
C ALA A 123 10.28 -21.73 15.82
N PRO A 124 9.44 -22.73 15.47
CA PRO A 124 8.03 -22.81 15.90
C PRO A 124 7.84 -22.80 17.42
N LYS A 125 8.86 -23.22 18.18
CA LYS A 125 8.79 -23.35 19.65
C LYS A 125 8.84 -22.01 20.40
N VAL A 126 9.21 -20.92 19.74
CA VAL A 126 9.30 -19.57 20.36
C VAL A 126 7.98 -18.80 20.26
N ALA A 127 7.02 -19.27 19.45
CA ALA A 127 5.82 -18.51 19.07
C ALA A 127 4.83 -18.20 20.20
N LYS A 128 4.87 -18.89 21.36
CA LYS A 128 3.85 -18.70 22.41
C LYS A 128 3.90 -17.35 23.13
N ASN A 129 5.05 -16.67 23.11
CA ASN A 129 5.24 -15.37 23.76
C ASN A 129 5.62 -14.26 22.77
N HIS A 130 5.53 -14.50 21.47
CA HIS A 130 5.88 -13.47 20.49
C HIS A 130 4.82 -12.36 20.54
N ARG A 131 5.22 -11.21 21.08
CA ARG A 131 4.41 -10.00 21.12
C ARG A 131 4.53 -9.32 19.77
N TRP A 132 3.39 -9.13 19.10
CA TRP A 132 3.37 -8.44 17.82
C TRP A 132 3.79 -6.98 18.00
N THR A 133 4.78 -6.59 17.21
CA THR A 133 5.21 -5.20 17.08
C THR A 133 4.84 -4.72 15.69
N PHE A 134 4.08 -3.63 15.64
CA PHE A 134 3.67 -2.98 14.42
C PHE A 134 4.61 -1.82 14.15
N ASP A 135 5.26 -1.83 12.98
CA ASP A 135 6.09 -0.71 12.56
C ASP A 135 5.22 0.29 11.81
N ILE A 136 5.13 1.53 12.32
CA ILE A 136 4.32 2.58 11.69
C ILE A 136 5.18 3.83 11.51
N MET A 137 5.50 4.13 10.26
CA MET A 137 6.25 5.34 9.94
C MET A 137 5.27 6.45 9.60
N PHE A 138 5.28 7.51 10.41
CA PHE A 138 4.51 8.71 10.11
C PHE A 138 5.37 9.64 9.27
N THR A 139 4.79 10.15 8.19
CA THR A 139 5.46 11.21 7.42
C THR A 139 5.17 12.53 8.13
N PRO A 140 6.19 13.34 8.47
CA PRO A 140 5.98 14.64 9.08
C PRO A 140 5.10 15.44 8.13
N GLY A 141 4.08 16.08 8.70
CA GLY A 141 3.29 17.04 7.93
C GLY A 141 4.23 18.09 7.38
N LYS A 142 3.97 18.59 6.17
CA LYS A 142 4.52 19.88 5.78
C LYS A 142 4.01 20.83 6.86
N GLY A 143 4.90 21.28 7.73
CA GLY A 143 4.52 22.11 8.87
C GLY A 143 3.65 23.25 8.36
N ARG A 144 2.81 23.81 9.23
CA ARG A 144 2.16 25.11 8.97
C ARG A 144 3.25 26.18 8.83
N THR A 145 4.05 26.13 7.76
CA THR A 145 4.89 27.24 7.35
C THR A 145 3.91 28.32 6.99
N ASP A 146 3.83 29.29 7.90
CA ASP A 146 2.93 30.43 7.94
C ASP A 146 2.33 30.77 6.58
N ARG A 147 1.12 30.26 6.31
CA ARG A 147 0.26 30.82 5.24
C ARG A 147 0.01 32.33 5.45
N HIS A 148 0.33 32.86 6.64
CA HIS A 148 0.35 34.28 6.93
C HIS A 148 1.53 35.05 6.32
N ALA A 149 2.66 34.41 6.00
CA ALA A 149 3.81 35.09 5.41
C ALA A 149 3.62 35.40 3.90
N GLU A 150 2.78 34.63 3.21
CA GLU A 150 2.53 34.81 1.76
C GLU A 150 1.42 35.83 1.44
N LEU A 151 0.57 36.18 2.42
CA LEU A 151 -0.50 37.18 2.26
C LEU A 151 -0.05 38.64 2.48
N LEU A 152 1.24 38.88 2.75
CA LEU A 152 1.80 40.23 2.94
C LEU A 152 2.76 40.68 1.84
N GLN A 153 2.77 40.05 0.65
CA GLN A 153 3.38 40.67 -0.51
C GLN A 153 2.41 41.70 -1.14
N PRO A 154 2.78 42.98 -1.26
CA PRO A 154 1.92 43.97 -1.89
C PRO A 154 1.80 43.68 -3.38
N LEU A 155 0.56 43.59 -3.88
CA LEU A 155 0.26 43.71 -5.31
C LEU A 155 0.83 45.04 -5.82
N ILE A 156 1.97 44.98 -6.50
CA ILE A 156 2.42 46.06 -7.37
C ILE A 156 2.26 45.55 -8.81
N THR A 157 1.57 46.38 -9.60
CA THR A 157 1.47 46.39 -11.06
C THR A 157 0.33 45.58 -11.69
N SER A 158 -0.69 46.30 -12.16
CA SER A 158 -1.29 46.06 -13.48
C SER A 158 -1.60 47.41 -14.13
N GLY A 159 -0.70 47.81 -15.03
CA GLY A 159 -0.97 48.79 -16.07
C GLY A 159 -1.85 48.16 -17.13
N SER A 160 -2.95 48.83 -17.44
CA SER A 160 -3.86 48.51 -18.53
C SER A 160 -3.22 48.87 -19.88
N VAL A 161 -3.11 47.89 -20.78
CA VAL A 161 -2.96 48.14 -22.22
C VAL A 161 -3.95 47.25 -22.96
N VAL A 162 -4.87 47.94 -23.63
CA VAL A 162 -5.82 47.43 -24.60
C VAL A 162 -5.09 47.26 -25.95
N VAL A 163 -5.43 46.23 -26.74
CA VAL A 163 -5.85 46.32 -28.16
C VAL A 163 -5.78 44.95 -28.88
N SER A 164 -6.96 44.57 -29.38
CA SER A 164 -7.40 43.85 -30.59
C SER A 164 -6.86 42.50 -31.10
N GLU A 165 -7.86 41.66 -31.38
CA GLU A 165 -7.95 40.56 -32.34
C GLU A 165 -7.73 41.01 -33.80
N THR A 166 -7.08 40.16 -34.60
CA THR A 166 -7.49 39.82 -35.98
C THR A 166 -6.84 38.50 -36.43
N ALA A 167 -7.54 37.81 -37.33
CA ALA A 167 -7.38 36.41 -37.70
C ALA A 167 -6.39 36.13 -38.87
N ALA A 168 -6.06 34.83 -38.96
CA ALA A 168 -5.88 33.99 -40.16
C ALA A 168 -4.56 33.99 -40.98
N THR A 169 -4.11 32.74 -41.19
CA THR A 169 -3.49 32.11 -42.39
C THR A 169 -1.96 32.12 -42.63
N ASP A 170 -1.47 30.88 -42.77
CA ASP A 170 -0.48 30.32 -43.71
C ASP A 170 1.03 30.64 -43.69
N MET A 171 1.75 29.51 -43.51
CA MET A 171 2.91 28.96 -44.23
C MET A 171 4.26 29.71 -44.36
N VAL A 172 5.30 28.87 -44.25
CA VAL A 172 6.63 28.90 -44.89
C VAL A 172 7.85 29.26 -44.02
N GLU A 173 8.70 28.23 -43.90
CA GLU A 173 10.17 28.11 -43.85
C GLU A 173 11.09 29.04 -43.03
N GLN A 174 12.00 28.33 -42.34
CA GLN A 174 13.43 28.57 -42.22
C GLN A 174 13.91 30.00 -41.97
N ARG A 175 14.44 30.22 -40.76
CA ARG A 175 15.79 30.77 -40.64
C ARG A 175 16.42 30.52 -39.28
N GLU A 176 17.59 29.91 -39.34
CA GLU A 176 18.63 29.95 -38.32
C GLU A 176 18.89 31.39 -37.87
N THR A 177 18.84 31.64 -36.57
CA THR A 177 19.71 32.66 -35.96
C THR A 177 20.23 32.18 -34.62
N ARG A 178 21.53 31.94 -34.65
CA ARG A 178 22.48 31.84 -33.55
C ARG A 178 22.39 33.11 -32.69
N ALA A 179 22.04 32.97 -31.42
CA ALA A 179 22.21 34.02 -30.43
C ALA A 179 22.72 33.39 -29.12
N GLU A 180 24.05 33.30 -29.04
CA GLU A 180 24.80 33.20 -27.80
C GLU A 180 24.41 34.39 -26.92
N LYS A 181 23.82 34.13 -25.75
CA LYS A 181 23.81 35.09 -24.66
C LYS A 181 24.00 34.38 -23.33
N SER A 182 25.27 34.36 -22.97
CA SER A 182 25.84 34.20 -21.64
C SER A 182 24.94 34.79 -20.54
N ARG A 183 24.43 33.92 -19.66
CA ARG A 183 24.06 34.26 -18.29
C ARG A 183 24.77 33.30 -17.34
N ALA A 184 25.91 33.78 -16.88
CA ALA A 184 26.62 33.24 -15.74
C ALA A 184 25.92 33.66 -14.43
N GLY A 185 25.90 32.76 -13.46
CA GLY A 185 25.97 33.11 -12.03
C GLY A 185 24.65 33.32 -11.30
N SER A 186 23.94 32.24 -10.97
CA SER A 186 23.15 32.13 -9.73
C SER A 186 22.73 30.67 -9.50
N LEU A 187 23.69 29.81 -9.20
CA LEU A 187 23.49 28.41 -8.82
C LEU A 187 24.28 28.18 -7.53
N ASP A 188 23.74 28.55 -6.35
CA ASP A 188 24.21 27.97 -5.09
C ASP A 188 23.34 28.25 -3.84
N ARG A 189 22.00 28.24 -3.96
CA ARG A 189 21.12 28.44 -2.79
C ARG A 189 20.00 27.42 -2.60
N SER A 190 19.98 26.36 -3.41
CA SER A 190 18.95 25.32 -3.31
C SER A 190 19.34 24.13 -2.43
N SER A 191 20.59 24.03 -1.96
CA SER A 191 21.07 22.87 -1.20
C SER A 191 20.75 22.89 0.30
N GLU A 192 20.50 24.05 0.91
CA GLU A 192 20.26 24.15 2.37
C GLU A 192 18.79 23.89 2.77
N LEU A 193 17.85 23.88 1.81
CA LEU A 193 16.42 23.63 2.09
C LEU A 193 16.06 22.14 2.07
N GLU A 194 16.89 21.27 1.48
CA GLU A 194 16.62 19.81 1.41
C GLU A 194 17.03 19.05 2.69
N GLU A 195 17.71 19.69 3.66
CA GLU A 195 18.22 18.98 4.85
C GLU A 195 17.21 18.81 6.01
N ARG A 196 16.00 19.38 5.92
CA ARG A 196 15.08 19.43 7.08
C ARG A 196 13.89 18.47 7.09
N GLU A 197 13.63 17.71 6.03
CA GLU A 197 12.54 16.72 6.05
C GLU A 197 13.03 15.37 6.59
N ARG A 198 13.41 15.34 7.87
CA ARG A 198 13.70 14.09 8.58
C ARG A 198 12.39 13.48 9.08
N SER A 199 11.89 12.46 8.40
CA SER A 199 10.80 11.63 8.92
C SER A 199 11.29 10.76 10.07
N ARG A 200 10.42 10.52 11.05
CA ARG A 200 10.70 9.62 12.17
C ARG A 200 9.90 8.33 12.02
N SER A 201 10.62 7.22 12.14
CA SER A 201 10.00 5.90 12.28
C SER A 201 9.60 5.70 13.73
N ILE A 202 8.36 5.26 13.95
CA ILE A 202 7.85 4.91 15.27
C ILE A 202 7.39 3.46 15.23
N SER A 203 7.71 2.71 16.28
CA SER A 203 7.19 1.36 16.44
C SER A 203 6.12 1.36 17.51
N ILE A 204 4.94 0.86 17.15
CA ILE A 204 3.82 0.70 18.06
C ILE A 204 3.77 -0.77 18.47
N SER A 205 4.00 -1.03 19.75
CA SER A 205 3.93 -2.38 20.30
C SER A 205 2.67 -2.54 21.14
N PHE A 206 1.92 -3.63 20.92
CA PHE A 206 0.73 -3.91 21.69
C PHE A 206 1.09 -4.46 23.07
N GLU A 207 0.75 -3.77 24.17
CA GLU A 207 0.92 -4.29 25.54
C GLU A 207 -0.45 -4.66 26.10
N SER A 208 -0.65 -5.94 26.44
CA SER A 208 -1.74 -6.31 27.35
C SER A 208 -1.36 -5.84 28.75
N HIS A 209 -1.73 -4.61 29.09
CA HIS A 209 -1.39 -4.05 30.40
C HIS A 209 -2.39 -4.46 31.47
N ASN A 210 -1.88 -5.00 32.59
CA ASN A 210 -2.65 -5.28 33.81
C ASN A 210 -2.31 -4.30 34.96
N GLY A 211 -1.42 -3.32 34.75
CA GLY A 211 -0.98 -2.38 35.79
C GLY A 211 -1.69 -1.01 35.75
N GLN A 212 -1.57 -0.27 36.85
CA GLN A 212 -1.99 1.13 36.95
C GLN A 212 -0.90 2.03 36.34
N ASP A 213 -1.03 2.41 35.06
CA ASP A 213 -0.18 3.48 34.51
C ASP A 213 -0.70 4.87 34.87
N ASP A 214 0.24 5.81 34.98
CA ASP A 214 0.00 7.24 35.12
C ASP A 214 -0.84 7.79 33.96
N GLU A 215 -1.93 8.49 34.27
CA GLU A 215 -2.80 9.15 33.28
C GLU A 215 -2.06 10.17 32.40
N GLN A 216 -0.88 10.62 32.84
CA GLN A 216 -0.06 11.61 32.13
C GLN A 216 0.56 11.09 30.82
N SER A 217 0.64 9.77 30.61
CA SER A 217 1.23 9.19 29.41
C SER A 217 0.26 9.04 28.24
N PHE A 218 -1.01 9.42 28.40
CA PHE A 218 -2.02 9.22 27.38
C PHE A 218 -1.88 10.19 26.20
N ILE A 219 -1.74 9.64 24.99
CA ILE A 219 -1.67 10.42 23.75
C ILE A 219 -3.09 10.81 23.33
N GLN A 220 -3.45 12.06 23.62
CA GLN A 220 -4.77 12.64 23.29
C GLN A 220 -4.90 13.00 21.80
N ASP A 221 -3.83 13.51 21.20
CA ASP A 221 -3.77 13.89 19.79
C ASP A 221 -2.44 13.40 19.19
N LEU A 222 -2.54 12.54 18.18
CA LEU A 222 -1.39 11.98 17.47
C LEU A 222 -0.61 13.07 16.74
N CYS A 223 -1.27 14.08 16.17
CA CYS A 223 -0.59 15.15 15.44
C CYS A 223 0.35 15.95 16.36
N SER A 224 -0.19 16.50 17.44
CA SER A 224 0.57 17.26 18.45
C SER A 224 1.65 16.39 19.11
N PHE A 225 1.41 15.09 19.24
CA PHE A 225 2.41 14.15 19.71
C PHE A 225 3.57 14.01 18.72
N MET A 226 3.30 13.80 17.43
CA MET A 226 4.34 13.74 16.40
C MET A 226 5.17 15.02 16.31
N GLU A 227 4.53 16.19 16.37
CA GLU A 227 5.22 17.49 16.37
C GLU A 227 6.13 17.67 17.59
N ARG A 228 5.70 17.20 18.77
CA ARG A 228 6.53 17.21 19.99
C ARG A 228 7.74 16.29 19.87
N LEU A 229 7.60 15.16 19.20
CA LEU A 229 8.74 14.28 18.94
C LEU A 229 9.75 15.02 18.07
N ASP A 230 9.31 15.66 16.99
CA ASP A 230 10.18 16.37 16.05
C ASP A 230 10.97 17.50 16.72
N THR A 231 10.35 18.23 17.64
CA THR A 231 11.01 19.30 18.41
C THR A 231 11.95 18.78 19.51
N ASN A 232 11.62 17.67 20.17
CA ASN A 232 12.39 17.13 21.29
C ASN A 232 13.19 15.88 20.91
N ALA A 233 14.06 15.99 19.91
CA ALA A 233 14.91 14.89 19.44
C ALA A 233 15.81 14.25 20.53
N GLN A 234 16.06 14.94 21.65
CA GLN A 234 17.02 14.54 22.67
C GLN A 234 16.42 13.77 23.87
N GLN A 235 15.09 13.69 24.00
CA GLN A 235 14.44 12.89 25.05
C GLN A 235 14.15 11.48 24.52
N ALA A 236 15.23 10.74 24.25
CA ALA A 236 15.21 9.36 23.78
C ALA A 236 14.97 8.38 24.94
N GLU A 237 13.86 8.53 25.66
CA GLU A 237 13.35 7.40 26.42
C GLU A 237 12.47 6.56 25.49
N ASN A 238 12.74 5.25 25.46
CA ASN A 238 12.09 4.23 24.62
C ASN A 238 10.56 4.12 24.81
N TYR A 239 9.96 4.95 25.66
CA TYR A 239 8.54 5.02 25.92
C TYR A 239 8.05 6.44 25.68
N LEU A 240 7.27 6.62 24.61
CA LEU A 240 6.75 7.93 24.25
C LEU A 240 5.34 8.19 24.80
N GLY A 241 4.59 7.12 25.07
CA GLY A 241 3.25 7.21 25.65
C GLY A 241 2.37 6.02 25.33
N VAL A 242 1.13 6.12 25.80
CA VAL A 242 0.06 5.16 25.55
C VAL A 242 -0.98 5.79 24.64
N HIS A 243 -1.25 5.16 23.51
CA HIS A 243 -2.43 5.48 22.70
C HIS A 243 -3.42 4.32 22.81
N GLY A 244 -4.69 4.59 23.06
CA GLY A 244 -5.60 3.50 23.42
C GLY A 244 -7.04 3.95 23.64
N ASN A 245 -7.93 2.98 23.75
CA ASN A 245 -9.25 3.19 24.33
C ASN A 245 -9.28 2.59 25.74
N THR A 246 -10.41 2.66 26.43
CA THR A 246 -10.56 2.12 27.79
C THR A 246 -10.28 0.61 27.92
N LYS A 247 -10.24 -0.12 26.81
CA LYS A 247 -10.07 -1.58 26.78
C LYS A 247 -8.68 -2.04 26.35
N LYS A 248 -7.97 -1.23 25.55
CA LYS A 248 -6.68 -1.59 24.96
C LYS A 248 -5.73 -0.40 24.93
N ARG A 249 -4.49 -0.63 25.35
CA ARG A 249 -3.40 0.35 25.39
C ARG A 249 -2.29 -0.10 24.46
N TYR A 250 -1.83 0.81 23.61
CA TYR A 250 -0.71 0.60 22.71
C TYR A 250 0.46 1.43 23.19
N LYS A 251 1.61 0.78 23.36
CA LYS A 251 2.84 1.44 23.75
C LYS A 251 3.54 1.95 22.50
N VAL A 252 3.81 3.24 22.48
CA VAL A 252 4.52 3.90 21.39
C VAL A 252 6.00 3.99 21.77
N CYS A 253 6.86 3.37 20.98
CA CYS A 253 8.32 3.36 21.17
C CYS A 253 9.01 3.96 19.95
N THR A 254 10.12 4.66 20.16
CA THR A 254 11.09 4.90 19.08
C THR A 254 11.87 3.62 18.81
N LYS A 255 12.26 3.38 17.56
CA LYS A 255 13.29 2.39 17.24
C LYS A 255 14.64 3.10 17.20
N ASP A 256 15.47 2.85 18.21
CA ASP A 256 16.83 3.42 18.30
C ASP A 256 17.71 3.03 17.08
N ASP A 257 17.50 1.83 16.53
CA ASP A 257 18.32 1.27 15.43
C ASP A 257 17.82 1.63 14.02
N ALA A 258 16.66 2.27 13.88
CA ALA A 258 16.03 2.51 12.58
C ALA A 258 15.73 3.99 12.36
N VAL A 259 16.78 4.82 12.41
CA VAL A 259 16.76 6.11 11.70
C VAL A 259 16.85 5.81 10.20
N ALA A 260 15.82 5.15 9.65
CA ALA A 260 15.57 5.16 8.24
C ALA A 260 15.31 6.62 7.87
N THR A 261 16.29 7.26 7.24
CA THR A 261 16.12 8.60 6.70
C THR A 261 14.95 8.57 5.72
N PHE A 262 14.07 9.58 5.70
CA PHE A 262 12.95 9.62 4.74
C PHE A 262 13.39 9.37 3.28
N LYS A 263 14.63 9.75 2.96
CA LYS A 263 15.31 9.50 1.68
C LYS A 263 15.31 8.03 1.26
N SER A 264 15.15 7.09 2.20
CA SER A 264 15.12 5.65 1.97
C SER A 264 13.73 5.10 1.64
N ILE A 265 12.64 5.85 1.84
CA ILE A 265 11.28 5.35 1.57
C ILE A 265 10.87 5.75 0.16
N VAL A 266 10.69 4.76 -0.72
CA VAL A 266 10.33 4.98 -2.12
C VAL A 266 8.95 4.43 -2.40
N CYS A 267 8.09 5.21 -3.06
CA CYS A 267 6.78 4.75 -3.48
C CYS A 267 6.92 3.71 -4.63
N LEU A 268 6.14 2.64 -4.60
CA LEU A 268 6.27 1.59 -5.63
C LEU A 268 5.95 2.11 -7.04
N GLU A 269 5.06 3.10 -7.16
CA GLU A 269 4.76 3.75 -8.45
C GLU A 269 6.01 4.38 -9.07
N GLU A 270 6.92 4.92 -8.25
CA GLU A 270 8.16 5.53 -8.74
C GLU A 270 9.18 4.49 -9.19
N LEU A 271 9.18 3.31 -8.57
CA LEU A 271 10.09 2.20 -8.90
C LEU A 271 9.74 1.53 -10.23
N LEU A 272 8.48 1.61 -10.68
CA LEU A 272 7.99 1.01 -11.92
C LEU A 272 8.05 1.95 -13.13
N LYS A 273 8.43 3.22 -12.95
CA LYS A 273 8.57 4.16 -14.06
C LYS A 273 9.72 3.74 -14.98
N PRO A 274 9.59 3.84 -16.32
CA PRO A 274 10.66 3.50 -17.26
C PRO A 274 11.96 4.28 -17.03
N ASN A 275 11.83 5.51 -16.50
CA ASN A 275 12.95 6.42 -16.20
C ASN A 275 13.28 6.46 -14.70
N ALA A 276 12.95 5.41 -13.94
CA ALA A 276 13.33 5.31 -12.54
C ALA A 276 14.86 5.39 -12.42
N ARG A 277 15.35 6.14 -11.42
CA ARG A 277 16.80 6.27 -11.16
C ARG A 277 17.47 4.91 -10.93
N HIS A 278 16.71 3.99 -10.34
CA HIS A 278 17.13 2.63 -10.03
C HIS A 278 16.04 1.66 -10.49
N PRO A 279 16.08 1.20 -11.76
CA PRO A 279 15.12 0.22 -12.25
C PRO A 279 15.28 -1.10 -11.47
N LEU A 280 14.15 -1.74 -11.16
CA LEU A 280 14.15 -2.97 -10.37
C LEU A 280 14.76 -4.13 -11.17
N ARG A 281 15.81 -4.74 -10.60
CA ARG A 281 16.36 -6.01 -11.10
C ARG A 281 15.30 -7.10 -10.94
N ARG A 282 15.38 -8.16 -11.78
CA ARG A 282 14.45 -9.30 -11.73
C ARG A 282 14.27 -9.89 -10.32
N LYS A 283 15.38 -10.09 -9.59
CA LYS A 283 15.36 -10.58 -8.20
C LYS A 283 14.54 -9.66 -7.28
N GLU A 284 14.75 -8.35 -7.38
CA GLU A 284 14.00 -7.37 -6.58
C GLU A 284 12.52 -7.37 -6.95
N ARG A 285 12.18 -7.51 -8.25
CA ARG A 285 10.80 -7.63 -8.73
C ARG A 285 10.10 -8.85 -8.12
N MET A 286 10.77 -10.01 -8.10
CA MET A 286 10.24 -11.25 -7.49
C MET A 286 10.08 -11.13 -5.97
N GLN A 287 11.07 -10.56 -5.27
CA GLN A 287 10.97 -10.30 -3.83
C GLN A 287 9.83 -9.33 -3.52
N LEU A 288 9.62 -8.30 -4.35
CA LEU A 288 8.54 -7.35 -4.20
C LEU A 288 7.18 -8.00 -4.46
N ALA A 289 7.07 -8.85 -5.49
CA ALA A 289 5.87 -9.63 -5.80
C ALA A 289 5.46 -10.53 -4.61
N TYR A 290 6.43 -11.24 -4.04
CA TYR A 290 6.23 -12.03 -2.82
C TYR A 290 5.70 -11.18 -1.66
N ARG A 291 6.40 -10.09 -1.33
CA ARG A 291 6.04 -9.23 -0.19
C ARG A 291 4.70 -8.55 -0.38
N LEU A 292 4.39 -8.10 -1.59
CA LEU A 292 3.11 -7.50 -1.93
C LEU A 292 1.98 -8.52 -1.73
N SER A 293 2.14 -9.72 -2.25
CA SER A 293 1.19 -10.82 -2.04
C SER A 293 0.94 -11.11 -0.56
N VAL A 294 2.01 -11.16 0.25
CA VAL A 294 1.88 -11.31 1.71
C VAL A 294 1.15 -10.12 2.32
N ALA A 295 1.42 -8.89 1.87
CA ALA A 295 0.73 -7.69 2.33
C ALA A 295 -0.77 -7.75 2.07
N ILE A 296 -1.15 -8.12 0.85
CA ILE A 296 -2.56 -8.28 0.47
C ILE A 296 -3.20 -9.36 1.33
N LEU A 297 -2.57 -10.53 1.50
CA LEU A 297 -3.09 -11.59 2.36
C LEU A 297 -3.33 -11.13 3.81
N GLN A 298 -2.41 -10.34 4.36
CA GLN A 298 -2.49 -9.85 5.74
C GLN A 298 -3.54 -8.76 5.91
N PHE A 299 -3.71 -7.87 4.93
CA PHE A 299 -4.47 -6.64 5.10
C PHE A 299 -5.76 -6.54 4.26
N CYS A 300 -6.05 -7.48 3.36
CA CYS A 300 -7.25 -7.42 2.49
C CYS A 300 -8.58 -7.44 3.27
N LEU A 301 -8.57 -7.87 4.52
CA LEU A 301 -9.73 -7.85 5.42
C LEU A 301 -9.76 -6.65 6.37
N THR A 302 -8.81 -5.73 6.23
CA THR A 302 -8.65 -4.54 7.08
C THR A 302 -8.85 -3.28 6.26
N SER A 303 -9.16 -2.18 6.93
CA SER A 303 -9.32 -0.85 6.35
C SER A 303 -7.99 -0.24 5.87
N TRP A 304 -6.86 -0.90 6.10
CA TRP A 304 -5.55 -0.49 5.56
C TRP A 304 -5.47 -0.60 4.04
N ILE A 305 -6.15 -1.58 3.45
CA ILE A 305 -6.22 -1.78 2.00
C ILE A 305 -7.69 -1.77 1.59
N ASP A 306 -8.07 -0.83 0.74
CA ASP A 306 -9.40 -0.79 0.16
C ASP A 306 -9.44 -1.44 -1.23
N ASN A 307 -10.65 -1.60 -1.78
CA ASN A 307 -10.86 -2.19 -3.10
C ASN A 307 -10.28 -1.36 -4.26
N SER A 308 -9.86 -0.12 -3.98
CA SER A 308 -9.34 0.85 -4.94
C SER A 308 -7.82 1.06 -4.80
N TRP A 309 -7.11 0.19 -4.08
CA TRP A 309 -5.69 0.35 -3.81
C TRP A 309 -4.85 0.42 -5.09
N THR A 310 -3.83 1.26 -5.11
CA THR A 310 -2.92 1.47 -6.24
C THR A 310 -1.47 1.32 -5.78
N TRP A 311 -0.50 1.40 -6.70
CA TRP A 311 0.92 1.48 -6.36
C TRP A 311 1.29 2.63 -5.41
N LYS A 312 0.47 3.69 -5.33
CA LYS A 312 0.67 4.82 -4.41
C LYS A 312 0.44 4.45 -2.95
N ASP A 313 -0.35 3.40 -2.72
CA ASP A 313 -0.70 2.89 -1.40
C ASP A 313 0.36 1.94 -0.85
N PHE A 314 1.48 1.78 -1.57
CA PHE A 314 2.62 0.98 -1.12
C PHE A 314 3.92 1.76 -1.25
N CYS A 315 4.78 1.60 -0.26
CA CYS A 315 6.15 2.09 -0.31
C CYS A 315 7.12 1.04 0.24
N ALA A 316 8.36 1.08 -0.24
CA ALA A 316 9.42 0.20 0.21
C ALA A 316 10.56 0.99 0.83
N LEU A 317 11.16 0.43 1.87
CA LEU A 317 12.40 0.90 2.44
C LEU A 317 13.56 0.38 1.59
N ARG A 318 14.33 1.30 1.02
CA ARG A 318 15.55 1.08 0.25
C ARG A 318 16.67 1.80 0.98
N GLU A 319 17.63 1.03 1.49
CA GLU A 319 18.82 1.61 2.10
C GLU A 319 19.61 2.43 1.06
N GLU A 320 20.31 3.48 1.49
CA GLU A 320 20.93 4.48 0.60
C GLU A 320 22.04 3.91 -0.30
N SER A 321 22.49 2.67 -0.06
CA SER A 321 23.49 2.04 -0.92
C SER A 321 22.89 1.68 -2.28
N PRO A 322 23.60 1.93 -3.40
CA PRO A 322 23.08 1.70 -4.75
C PRO A 322 22.80 0.22 -5.04
N ASP A 323 23.40 -0.70 -4.28
CA ASP A 323 23.21 -2.14 -4.38
C ASP A 323 22.33 -2.70 -3.26
N SER A 324 21.79 -1.86 -2.38
CA SER A 324 20.92 -2.32 -1.30
C SER A 324 19.59 -2.80 -1.86
N GLU A 325 19.25 -4.04 -1.51
CA GLU A 325 17.94 -4.62 -1.80
C GLU A 325 16.85 -3.87 -1.02
N LEU A 326 15.61 -3.96 -1.51
CA LEU A 326 14.46 -3.50 -0.75
C LEU A 326 14.39 -4.29 0.56
N SER A 327 14.38 -3.62 1.70
CA SER A 327 14.44 -4.27 3.02
C SER A 327 13.05 -4.55 3.57
N GLN A 328 12.12 -3.60 3.45
CA GLN A 328 10.77 -3.71 4.02
C GLN A 328 9.73 -3.06 3.09
N LEU A 329 8.51 -3.63 3.09
CA LEU A 329 7.37 -3.09 2.35
C LEU A 329 6.32 -2.58 3.36
N PHE A 330 5.71 -1.44 3.04
CA PHE A 330 4.73 -0.76 3.88
C PHE A 330 3.45 -0.49 3.09
N VAL A 331 2.32 -0.60 3.77
CA VAL A 331 1.02 -0.12 3.30
C VAL A 331 0.84 1.32 3.74
N ARG A 332 0.74 2.22 2.78
CA ARG A 332 0.58 3.66 3.00
C ARG A 332 -0.89 4.01 3.10
N ARG A 333 -1.26 4.75 4.15
CA ARG A 333 -2.62 5.28 4.30
C ARG A 333 -2.62 6.74 4.72
N LYS A 334 -3.63 7.45 4.22
CA LYS A 334 -3.96 8.82 4.59
C LYS A 334 -5.03 8.81 5.69
N PHE A 335 -4.74 9.52 6.78
CA PHE A 335 -5.66 9.76 7.88
C PHE A 335 -5.96 11.26 7.93
N TYR A 336 -7.22 11.59 8.18
CA TYR A 336 -7.65 12.98 8.32
C TYR A 336 -8.02 13.24 9.77
N SER A 337 -7.88 14.49 10.21
CA SER A 337 -8.35 14.89 11.53
C SER A 337 -9.84 14.59 11.68
N ALA A 338 -10.24 14.12 12.86
CA ALA A 338 -11.64 13.93 13.24
C ALA A 338 -12.46 15.23 13.20
N ARG A 339 -11.80 16.40 13.16
CA ARG A 339 -12.45 17.71 13.03
C ARG A 339 -12.77 18.09 11.58
N VAL A 340 -12.07 17.49 10.61
CA VAL A 340 -12.33 17.74 9.19
C VAL A 340 -13.68 17.11 8.83
N SER A 341 -14.55 17.88 8.15
CA SER A 341 -15.90 17.44 7.80
C SER A 341 -15.89 16.06 7.14
N ALA A 342 -16.82 15.19 7.56
CA ALA A 342 -17.02 13.85 7.02
C ALA A 342 -17.17 13.84 5.49
N ASP A 343 -17.62 14.96 4.90
CA ASP A 343 -17.79 15.13 3.46
C ASP A 343 -16.46 15.01 2.68
N ILE A 344 -15.35 15.54 3.22
CA ILE A 344 -14.03 15.45 2.57
C ILE A 344 -13.53 14.00 2.62
N ALA A 345 -13.74 13.33 3.75
CA ALA A 345 -13.37 11.93 3.93
C ALA A 345 -14.21 10.99 3.04
N GLN A 346 -15.50 11.28 2.83
CA GLN A 346 -16.38 10.47 1.99
C GLN A 346 -16.10 10.62 0.49
N ARG A 347 -15.83 11.84 0.01
CA ARG A 347 -15.58 12.09 -1.43
C ARG A 347 -14.38 11.33 -1.99
N GLN A 348 -13.44 10.91 -1.15
CA GLN A 348 -12.27 10.15 -1.59
C GLN A 348 -12.49 8.63 -1.60
N GLN A 349 -13.66 8.15 -1.17
CA GLN A 349 -13.93 6.71 -1.02
C GLN A 349 -15.04 6.18 -1.91
N GLU A 350 -15.60 6.96 -2.85
CA GLU A 350 -16.53 6.37 -3.81
C GLU A 350 -15.73 5.50 -4.80
N PRO A 351 -15.90 4.17 -4.76
CA PRO A 351 -15.21 3.31 -5.70
C PRO A 351 -15.76 3.57 -7.09
N ASP A 352 -14.88 3.57 -8.10
CA ASP A 352 -15.31 3.59 -9.49
C ASP A 352 -16.30 2.44 -9.72
N SER A 353 -17.41 2.74 -10.40
CA SER A 353 -18.58 1.86 -10.53
C SER A 353 -18.24 0.47 -11.09
N LEU A 354 -17.13 0.33 -11.80
CA LEU A 354 -16.69 -0.92 -12.41
C LEU A 354 -16.23 -1.97 -11.40
N TRP A 355 -15.61 -1.56 -10.28
CA TRP A 355 -15.16 -2.50 -9.25
C TRP A 355 -16.31 -3.20 -8.54
N SER A 356 -17.52 -2.63 -8.61
CA SER A 356 -18.72 -3.28 -8.09
C SER A 356 -19.15 -4.51 -8.91
N MET A 357 -18.69 -4.64 -10.16
CA MET A 357 -18.98 -5.79 -11.02
C MET A 357 -18.01 -6.96 -10.79
N TRP A 358 -16.87 -6.74 -10.14
CA TRP A 358 -15.91 -7.81 -9.86
C TRP A 358 -16.08 -8.30 -8.44
N ASP A 359 -16.23 -9.60 -8.27
CA ASP A 359 -16.43 -10.20 -6.95
C ASP A 359 -15.20 -10.00 -6.04
N GLU A 360 -14.01 -9.80 -6.63
CA GLU A 360 -12.73 -9.76 -5.93
C GLU A 360 -11.78 -8.66 -6.48
N PRO A 361 -12.11 -7.38 -6.25
CA PRO A 361 -11.34 -6.25 -6.81
C PRO A 361 -9.89 -6.23 -6.30
N ILE A 362 -9.68 -6.54 -5.00
CA ILE A 362 -8.35 -6.57 -4.38
C ILE A 362 -7.44 -7.60 -5.07
N LEU A 363 -7.94 -8.82 -5.32
CA LEU A 363 -7.16 -9.90 -5.93
C LEU A 363 -6.95 -9.66 -7.43
N THR A 364 -7.91 -9.04 -8.10
CA THR A 364 -7.75 -8.66 -9.51
C THR A 364 -6.64 -7.62 -9.66
N ARG A 365 -6.62 -6.59 -8.81
CA ARG A 365 -5.53 -5.60 -8.76
C ARG A 365 -4.19 -6.22 -8.38
N LEU A 366 -4.19 -7.22 -7.50
CA LEU A 366 -2.97 -7.97 -7.21
C LEU A 366 -2.47 -8.70 -8.47
N GLY A 367 -3.37 -9.32 -9.25
CA GLY A 367 -3.00 -9.93 -10.53
C GLY A 367 -2.38 -8.96 -11.53
N PHE A 368 -2.91 -7.73 -11.62
CA PHE A 368 -2.32 -6.66 -12.43
C PHE A 368 -0.92 -6.31 -11.92
N ALA A 369 -0.79 -6.07 -10.61
CA ALA A 369 0.46 -5.71 -9.99
C ALA A 369 1.55 -6.80 -10.17
N LEU A 370 1.17 -8.08 -10.05
CA LEU A 370 2.07 -9.21 -10.28
C LEU A 370 2.49 -9.29 -11.75
N THR A 371 1.61 -9.00 -12.70
CA THR A 371 1.92 -8.94 -14.13
C THR A 371 2.93 -7.82 -14.44
N GLU A 372 2.71 -6.63 -13.87
CA GLU A 372 3.62 -5.49 -14.01
C GLU A 372 5.00 -5.77 -13.40
N LEU A 373 5.02 -6.40 -12.21
CA LEU A 373 6.28 -6.85 -11.59
C LEU A 373 6.95 -7.95 -12.40
N ALA A 374 6.20 -8.87 -13.00
CA ALA A 374 6.75 -9.93 -13.85
C ALA A 374 7.46 -9.36 -15.09
N LEU A 375 6.95 -8.26 -15.64
CA LEU A 375 7.47 -7.65 -16.87
C LEU A 375 8.36 -6.42 -16.61
N GLY A 376 8.36 -5.86 -15.40
CA GLY A 376 9.15 -4.68 -15.04
C GLY A 376 8.61 -3.37 -15.64
N HIS A 377 7.37 -3.36 -16.10
CA HIS A 377 6.72 -2.23 -16.75
C HIS A 377 5.28 -2.11 -16.28
N SER A 378 4.75 -0.89 -16.21
CA SER A 378 3.31 -0.70 -15.97
C SER A 378 2.49 -1.20 -17.16
N LEU A 379 1.24 -1.62 -16.91
CA LEU A 379 0.29 -2.00 -17.96
C LEU A 379 0.07 -0.84 -18.94
N SER A 380 0.06 0.40 -18.42
CA SER A 380 -0.06 1.61 -19.25
C SER A 380 1.12 1.80 -20.20
N ASP A 381 2.35 1.45 -19.80
CA ASP A 381 3.52 1.52 -20.67
C ASP A 381 3.57 0.36 -21.66
N LEU A 382 3.17 -0.84 -21.24
CA LEU A 382 3.05 -2.01 -22.12
C LEU A 382 2.00 -1.78 -23.22
N ARG A 383 0.90 -1.08 -22.92
CA ARG A 383 -0.09 -0.65 -23.93
C ARG A 383 0.52 0.25 -24.99
N LYS A 384 1.34 1.25 -24.61
CA LYS A 384 1.95 2.19 -25.56
C LYS A 384 2.83 1.46 -26.59
N ASN A 385 3.46 0.36 -26.19
CA ASN A 385 4.31 -0.44 -27.07
C ASN A 385 3.50 -1.33 -28.02
N GLN A 386 2.27 -1.69 -27.63
CA GLN A 386 1.34 -2.40 -28.50
C GLN A 386 0.60 -1.37 -29.35
N GLN A 387 1.16 -1.03 -30.52
CA GLN A 387 0.63 -0.04 -31.50
C GLN A 387 -0.79 -0.33 -32.05
N HIS A 388 -1.58 -1.19 -31.41
CA HIS A 388 -2.95 -1.45 -31.82
C HIS A 388 -3.87 -0.30 -31.41
N ASP A 389 -4.75 0.10 -32.34
CA ASP A 389 -5.89 1.01 -32.16
C ASP A 389 -6.87 0.46 -31.10
N ILE A 390 -6.46 0.49 -29.83
CA ILE A 390 -7.34 0.18 -28.71
C ILE A 390 -8.20 1.42 -28.49
N ASN A 391 -9.51 1.25 -28.67
CA ASN A 391 -10.53 2.27 -28.37
C ASN A 391 -10.19 3.03 -27.08
N SER A 392 -9.86 4.32 -27.23
CA SER A 392 -9.52 5.23 -26.13
C SER A 392 -10.67 5.45 -25.14
N ASP A 393 -11.89 5.04 -25.50
CA ASP A 393 -13.12 5.34 -24.77
C ASP A 393 -13.39 4.39 -23.60
N LEU A 394 -12.60 3.32 -23.45
CA LEU A 394 -12.71 2.43 -22.29
C LEU A 394 -12.09 3.10 -21.07
N ASP A 395 -12.69 2.86 -19.90
CA ASP A 395 -12.07 3.23 -18.62
C ASP A 395 -10.69 2.54 -18.45
N LEU A 396 -9.83 3.15 -17.63
CA LEU A 396 -8.47 2.69 -17.37
C LEU A 396 -8.43 1.26 -16.78
N ASP A 397 -9.34 0.91 -15.87
CA ASP A 397 -9.34 -0.39 -15.20
C ASP A 397 -9.70 -1.53 -16.18
N THR A 398 -10.62 -1.25 -17.10
CA THR A 398 -11.02 -2.15 -18.19
C THR A 398 -9.88 -2.32 -19.19
N GLN A 399 -9.15 -1.24 -19.49
CA GLN A 399 -7.94 -1.32 -20.32
C GLN A 399 -6.86 -2.15 -19.64
N ASP A 400 -6.60 -1.93 -18.35
CA ASP A 400 -5.62 -2.68 -17.56
C ASP A 400 -5.96 -4.16 -17.53
N PHE A 401 -7.22 -4.51 -17.29
CA PHE A 401 -7.69 -5.90 -17.34
C PHE A 401 -7.43 -6.56 -18.69
N ARG A 402 -7.82 -5.89 -19.79
CA ARG A 402 -7.61 -6.43 -21.15
C ARG A 402 -6.13 -6.61 -21.45
N THR A 403 -5.30 -5.63 -21.10
CA THR A 403 -3.85 -5.71 -21.30
C THR A 403 -3.26 -6.87 -20.51
N ALA A 404 -3.55 -6.99 -19.21
CA ALA A 404 -3.07 -8.09 -18.39
C ALA A 404 -3.52 -9.45 -18.95
N SER A 405 -4.79 -9.58 -19.35
CA SER A 405 -5.31 -10.82 -19.94
C SER A 405 -4.61 -11.20 -21.24
N LEU A 406 -4.31 -10.24 -22.11
CA LEU A 406 -3.58 -10.49 -23.36
C LEU A 406 -2.13 -10.90 -23.10
N LEU A 407 -1.46 -10.26 -22.14
CA LEU A 407 -0.07 -10.57 -21.77
C LEU A 407 0.05 -12.00 -21.26
N LEU A 408 -0.87 -12.42 -20.39
CA LEU A 408 -0.96 -13.81 -19.89
C LEU A 408 -1.14 -14.79 -21.05
N LYS A 409 -2.20 -14.62 -21.85
CA LYS A 409 -2.49 -15.50 -23.00
C LYS A 409 -1.38 -15.57 -24.04
N SER A 410 -0.61 -14.50 -24.20
CA SER A 410 0.50 -14.45 -25.15
C SER A 410 1.74 -15.22 -24.68
N GLY A 411 1.72 -15.77 -23.45
CA GLY A 411 2.87 -16.42 -22.81
C GLY A 411 4.06 -15.48 -22.68
N GLN A 412 3.85 -14.16 -22.66
CA GLN A 412 4.95 -13.21 -22.55
C GLN A 412 5.59 -13.27 -21.16
N ILE A 413 4.78 -13.49 -20.12
CA ILE A 413 5.27 -13.72 -18.76
C ILE A 413 6.12 -14.99 -18.70
N ALA A 414 5.59 -16.12 -19.21
CA ALA A 414 6.33 -17.37 -19.27
C ALA A 414 7.64 -17.27 -20.07
N ARG A 415 7.68 -16.45 -21.13
CA ARG A 415 8.91 -16.18 -21.92
C ARG A 415 9.92 -15.35 -21.14
N GLU A 416 9.49 -14.26 -20.53
CA GLU A 416 10.33 -13.43 -19.66
C GLU A 416 10.91 -14.30 -18.54
N GLU A 417 10.11 -15.19 -17.97
CA GLU A 417 10.56 -16.17 -17.00
C GLU A 417 11.59 -17.16 -17.56
N SER A 418 11.25 -17.81 -18.67
CA SER A 418 12.07 -18.85 -19.31
C SER A 418 13.44 -18.31 -19.76
N GLN A 419 13.50 -17.05 -20.20
CA GLN A 419 14.76 -16.40 -20.56
C GLN A 419 15.73 -16.24 -19.38
N GLY A 420 15.23 -16.11 -18.16
CA GLY A 420 16.11 -16.15 -16.97
C GLY A 420 16.42 -17.55 -16.49
N TYR A 421 15.53 -18.52 -16.71
CA TYR A 421 15.80 -19.93 -16.37
C TYR A 421 16.86 -20.58 -17.26
N LEU A 422 17.03 -20.11 -18.49
CA LEU A 422 18.16 -20.49 -19.34
C LEU A 422 19.51 -20.05 -18.75
N ASP A 423 19.53 -19.01 -17.91
CA ASP A 423 20.73 -18.54 -17.20
C ASP A 423 20.92 -19.19 -15.83
N SER A 424 19.88 -19.76 -15.21
CA SER A 424 19.95 -20.43 -13.91
C SER A 424 19.05 -21.67 -13.85
N THR A 425 19.69 -22.83 -13.89
CA THR A 425 19.11 -24.20 -13.97
C THR A 425 17.82 -24.51 -13.18
N ASN A 426 16.87 -25.14 -13.88
CA ASN A 426 16.05 -26.32 -13.52
C ASN A 426 15.22 -26.35 -12.21
N THR A 427 14.33 -25.37 -12.00
CA THR A 427 13.18 -25.49 -11.07
C THR A 427 11.89 -24.99 -11.74
N SER A 428 10.71 -25.45 -11.32
CA SER A 428 9.42 -25.02 -11.91
C SER A 428 9.19 -23.52 -11.71
N SER A 429 8.56 -22.86 -12.69
CA SER A 429 8.34 -21.42 -12.71
C SER A 429 7.24 -21.04 -11.71
N PHE A 430 7.52 -20.02 -10.91
CA PHE A 430 6.53 -19.48 -9.99
C PHE A 430 5.33 -18.85 -10.73
N PHE A 431 5.53 -18.17 -11.87
CA PHE A 431 4.39 -17.53 -12.52
C PHE A 431 3.54 -18.50 -13.33
N ASP A 432 4.04 -19.68 -13.71
CA ASP A 432 3.19 -20.78 -14.16
C ASP A 432 2.20 -21.16 -13.05
N ASP A 433 2.66 -21.26 -11.80
CA ASP A 433 1.79 -21.52 -10.65
C ASP A 433 0.85 -20.34 -10.33
N VAL A 434 1.28 -19.08 -10.55
CA VAL A 434 0.41 -17.88 -10.43
C VAL A 434 -0.67 -17.86 -11.49
N GLU A 435 -0.28 -18.14 -12.72
CA GLU A 435 -1.18 -18.17 -13.86
C GLU A 435 -2.22 -19.28 -13.67
N GLU A 436 -1.81 -20.47 -13.25
CA GLU A 436 -2.71 -21.61 -13.04
C GLU A 436 -3.58 -21.44 -11.79
N SER A 437 -3.02 -20.97 -10.67
CA SER A 437 -3.71 -21.02 -9.37
C SER A 437 -4.46 -19.75 -9.00
N ILE A 438 -4.08 -18.58 -9.53
CA ILE A 438 -4.76 -17.31 -9.20
C ILE A 438 -5.47 -16.74 -10.42
N LEU A 439 -4.72 -16.57 -11.51
CA LEU A 439 -5.23 -15.85 -12.67
C LEU A 439 -6.19 -16.70 -13.51
N GLY A 440 -5.95 -18.02 -13.60
CA GLY A 440 -6.81 -18.99 -14.27
C GLY A 440 -8.22 -19.07 -13.68
N PRO A 441 -8.38 -19.27 -12.36
CA PRO A 441 -9.68 -19.27 -11.70
C PRO A 441 -10.41 -17.92 -11.80
N LEU A 442 -9.69 -16.80 -11.70
CA LEU A 442 -10.26 -15.45 -11.92
C LEU A 442 -10.81 -15.31 -13.35
N TYR A 443 -10.07 -15.80 -14.35
CA TYR A 443 -10.47 -15.80 -15.75
C TYR A 443 -11.69 -16.71 -16.03
N ALA A 444 -11.75 -17.87 -15.38
CA ALA A 444 -12.86 -18.82 -15.52
C ALA A 444 -14.18 -18.31 -14.90
N GLU A 445 -14.12 -17.53 -13.83
CA GLU A 445 -15.32 -16.83 -13.31
C GLU A 445 -15.73 -15.65 -14.17
N TYR A 446 -14.75 -14.86 -14.65
CA TYR A 446 -15.02 -13.71 -15.52
C TYR A 446 -15.72 -14.13 -16.84
N THR A 447 -15.24 -15.18 -17.50
CA THR A 447 -15.87 -15.70 -18.73
C THR A 447 -17.29 -16.25 -18.51
N LYS A 448 -17.62 -16.73 -17.30
CA LYS A 448 -18.99 -17.13 -16.95
C LYS A 448 -19.91 -15.92 -16.76
N SER A 449 -19.40 -14.82 -16.20
CA SER A 449 -20.19 -13.61 -15.90
C SER A 449 -20.62 -12.80 -17.14
N TRP A 450 -19.91 -12.93 -18.27
CA TRP A 450 -20.24 -12.26 -19.54
C TRP A 450 -20.92 -13.18 -20.58
N GLY A 451 -21.02 -14.48 -20.29
CA GLY A 451 -21.72 -15.45 -21.13
C GLY A 451 -23.23 -15.58 -20.84
N GLN A 452 -23.73 -14.79 -19.90
CA GLN A 452 -25.16 -14.57 -19.58
C GLN A 452 -25.50 -13.10 -19.86
#